data_AF-A0A7T2YYM8-F1
#
_entry.id   AF-A0A7T2YYM8-F1
#
_cell.length_a   1.000
_cell.length_b   1.000
_cell.length_c   1.000
_cell.angle_alpha   90.00
_cell.angle_beta   90.00
_cell.angle_gamma   90.00
#
_symmetry.space_group_name_H-M   'P 1'
#
loop_
_entity.id
_entity.type
_entity.pdbx_description
1 polymer ?
#
loop_
_entity_poly.entity_id
_entity_poly.type
_entity_poly.pdbx_seq_one_letter_code
_entity_poly.pdbx_strand_id
1 'polypeptide(L)'
;MARLQAYAWQALALVLAALLAWQTLARLGGERDAAQARAELAGEREAAATAARQASERYRILEDKHRDDIRTIDTQVRQELARSAADADAARAAAGRLRGDLANYITAHRAAAQARAAAGQCSPDTGALDLLAELQRRADERAGKLARIADEARARGGACERAYDASRVLMDGTHDL
;
A
#
# COMPACT_ATOMS: atom_id res chain seq x y z
N MET A 1 47.36 -83.62 -34.54
CA MET A 1 46.06 -82.91 -34.65
C MET A 1 45.55 -82.38 -33.29
N ALA A 2 45.71 -83.10 -32.17
CA ALA A 2 45.23 -82.66 -30.85
C ALA A 2 45.84 -81.34 -30.30
N ARG A 3 47.11 -81.04 -30.58
CA ARG A 3 47.78 -79.81 -30.09
C ARG A 3 47.24 -78.53 -30.76
N LEU A 4 46.83 -78.60 -32.03
CA LEU A 4 46.26 -77.46 -32.75
C LEU A 4 44.85 -77.09 -32.24
N GLN A 5 44.04 -78.09 -31.87
CA GLN A 5 42.75 -77.85 -31.21
C GLN A 5 42.91 -77.20 -29.83
N ALA A 6 43.94 -77.57 -29.07
CA ALA A 6 44.22 -76.97 -27.77
C ALA A 6 44.60 -75.48 -27.88
N TYR A 7 45.47 -75.12 -28.83
CA TYR A 7 45.84 -73.71 -29.06
C TYR A 7 44.67 -72.87 -29.60
N ALA A 8 43.81 -73.45 -30.45
CA ALA A 8 42.62 -72.76 -30.96
C ALA A 8 41.62 -72.42 -29.84
N TRP A 9 41.41 -73.32 -28.88
CA TRP A 9 40.52 -73.08 -27.74
C TRP A 9 41.11 -72.05 -26.76
N GLN A 10 42.43 -72.06 -26.54
CA GLN A 10 43.10 -71.03 -25.73
C GLN A 10 43.00 -69.64 -26.36
N ALA A 11 43.17 -69.52 -27.69
CA ALA A 11 43.01 -68.25 -28.40
C ALA A 11 41.55 -67.73 -28.31
N LEU A 12 40.56 -68.62 -28.48
CA LEU A 12 39.14 -68.28 -28.32
C LEU A 12 38.84 -67.76 -26.91
N ALA A 13 39.35 -68.43 -25.87
CA ALA A 13 39.18 -68.04 -24.48
C ALA A 13 39.80 -66.66 -24.19
N LEU A 14 40.98 -66.36 -24.75
CA LEU A 14 41.62 -65.05 -24.61
C LEU A 14 40.83 -63.94 -25.30
N VAL A 15 40.31 -64.19 -26.50
CA VAL A 15 39.46 -63.21 -27.21
C VAL A 15 38.17 -62.95 -26.44
N LEU A 16 37.52 -63.98 -25.90
CA LEU A 16 36.34 -63.83 -25.05
C LEU A 16 36.66 -63.04 -23.78
N ALA A 17 37.78 -63.32 -23.11
CA ALA A 17 38.21 -62.58 -21.93
C ALA A 17 38.48 -61.10 -22.26
N ALA A 18 39.12 -60.81 -23.39
CA ALA A 18 39.35 -59.44 -23.85
C ALA A 18 38.04 -58.70 -24.18
N LEU A 19 37.08 -59.37 -24.82
CA LEU A 19 35.76 -58.79 -25.12
C LEU A 19 34.97 -58.51 -23.84
N LEU A 20 34.97 -59.44 -22.88
CA LEU A 20 34.32 -59.25 -21.59
C LEU A 20 34.97 -58.12 -20.81
N ALA A 21 36.31 -58.05 -20.78
CA ALA A 21 37.04 -56.95 -20.15
C ALA A 21 36.74 -55.60 -20.82
N TRP A 22 36.64 -55.56 -22.15
CA TRP A 22 36.24 -54.34 -22.86
C TRP A 22 34.81 -53.91 -22.54
N GLN A 23 33.87 -54.86 -22.52
CA GLN A 23 32.48 -54.59 -22.17
C GLN A 23 32.32 -54.09 -20.73
N THR A 24 33.04 -54.67 -19.76
CA THR A 24 32.98 -54.22 -18.36
C THR A 24 33.56 -52.82 -18.19
N LEU A 25 34.69 -52.52 -18.84
CA LEU A 25 35.26 -51.17 -18.84
C LEU A 25 34.32 -50.13 -19.47
N ALA A 26 33.69 -50.46 -20.61
CA ALA A 26 32.72 -49.59 -21.26
C ALA A 26 31.46 -49.35 -20.39
N ARG A 27 30.95 -50.39 -19.71
CA ARG A 27 29.82 -50.28 -18.76
C ARG A 27 30.16 -49.38 -17.58
N LEU A 28 31.32 -49.58 -16.95
CA LEU A 28 31.77 -48.80 -15.81
C LEU A 28 32.00 -47.33 -16.19
N GLY A 29 32.51 -47.06 -17.39
CA GLY A 29 32.60 -45.70 -17.94
C GLY A 29 31.23 -45.05 -18.05
N GLY A 30 30.28 -45.73 -18.71
CA GLY A 30 28.91 -45.20 -18.88
C GLY A 30 28.15 -45.00 -17.55
N GLU A 31 28.36 -45.85 -16.55
CA GLU A 31 27.77 -45.66 -15.22
C GLU A 31 28.33 -44.42 -14.49
N ARG A 32 29.64 -44.15 -14.63
CA ARG A 32 30.28 -42.95 -14.08
C ARG A 32 29.78 -41.68 -14.78
N ASP A 33 29.72 -41.69 -16.10
CA ASP A 33 29.21 -40.55 -16.88
C ASP A 33 27.74 -40.29 -16.55
N ALA A 34 26.92 -41.34 -16.42
CA ALA A 34 25.54 -41.22 -16.00
C ALA A 34 25.40 -40.73 -14.54
N ALA A 35 26.30 -41.13 -13.63
CA ALA A 35 26.32 -40.64 -12.26
C ALA A 35 26.74 -39.16 -12.20
N GLN A 36 27.73 -38.75 -12.99
CA GLN A 36 28.15 -37.36 -13.11
C GLN A 36 27.04 -36.48 -13.68
N ALA A 37 26.44 -36.88 -14.80
CA ALA A 37 25.32 -36.14 -15.40
C ALA A 37 24.12 -36.00 -14.44
N ARG A 38 23.82 -37.03 -13.64
CA ARG A 38 22.77 -36.94 -12.61
C ARG A 38 23.16 -36.00 -11.47
N ALA A 39 24.42 -36.00 -11.05
CA ALA A 39 24.92 -35.11 -10.00
C ALA A 39 24.90 -33.65 -10.46
N GLU A 40 25.32 -33.37 -11.70
CA GLU A 40 25.25 -32.05 -12.32
C GLU A 40 23.80 -31.56 -12.41
N LEU A 41 22.90 -32.38 -12.94
CA LEU A 41 21.48 -32.03 -13.04
C LEU A 41 20.84 -31.82 -11.65
N ALA A 42 21.24 -32.60 -10.64
CA ALA A 42 20.78 -32.41 -9.26
C ALA A 42 21.28 -31.07 -8.70
N GLY A 43 22.56 -30.73 -8.93
CA GLY A 43 23.14 -29.45 -8.54
C GLY A 43 22.48 -28.26 -9.21
N GLU A 44 22.21 -28.35 -10.52
CA GLU A 44 21.47 -27.32 -11.26
C GLU A 44 20.05 -27.15 -10.72
N ARG A 45 19.35 -28.25 -10.41
CA ARG A 45 18.01 -28.20 -9.83
C ARG A 45 18.01 -27.57 -8.44
N GLU A 46 19.02 -27.86 -7.62
CA GLU A 46 19.16 -27.26 -6.29
C GLU A 46 19.49 -25.76 -6.39
N ALA A 47 20.39 -25.37 -7.30
CA ALA A 47 20.70 -23.97 -7.58
C ALA A 47 19.46 -23.22 -8.08
N ALA A 48 18.69 -23.82 -8.99
CA ALA A 48 17.44 -23.24 -9.47
C ALA A 48 16.38 -23.14 -8.36
N ALA A 49 16.24 -24.18 -7.52
CA ALA A 49 15.30 -24.18 -6.41
C ALA A 49 15.67 -23.14 -5.33
N THR A 50 16.96 -22.98 -5.03
CA THR A 50 17.44 -21.97 -4.07
C THR A 50 17.27 -20.55 -4.62
N ALA A 51 17.59 -20.31 -5.90
CA ALA A 51 17.33 -19.03 -6.56
C ALA A 51 15.83 -18.68 -6.56
N ALA A 52 14.95 -19.64 -6.88
CA ALA A 52 13.51 -19.44 -6.86
C ALA A 52 12.98 -19.14 -5.45
N ARG A 53 13.51 -19.80 -4.41
CA ARG A 53 13.17 -19.49 -3.01
C ARG A 53 13.62 -18.08 -2.61
N GLN A 54 14.85 -17.70 -2.94
CA GLN A 54 15.37 -16.37 -2.63
C GLN A 54 14.56 -15.27 -3.32
N ALA A 55 14.23 -15.45 -4.59
CA ALA A 55 13.35 -14.52 -5.30
C ALA A 55 11.99 -14.42 -4.60
N SER A 56 11.35 -15.55 -4.28
CA SER A 56 10.05 -15.57 -3.59
C SER A 56 10.07 -14.86 -2.25
N GLU A 57 11.11 -15.06 -1.44
CA GLU A 57 11.27 -14.37 -0.15
C GLU A 57 11.46 -12.86 -0.32
N ARG A 58 12.25 -12.42 -1.33
CA ARG A 58 12.40 -10.99 -1.64
C ARG A 58 11.07 -10.36 -2.05
N TYR A 59 10.29 -11.04 -2.90
CA TYR A 59 8.94 -10.59 -3.27
C TYR A 59 8.01 -10.47 -2.05
N ARG A 60 8.03 -11.45 -1.14
CA ARG A 60 7.24 -11.41 0.09
C ARG A 60 7.58 -10.20 0.96
N ILE A 61 8.87 -9.93 1.16
CA ILE A 61 9.33 -8.78 1.97
C ILE A 61 8.86 -7.46 1.35
N LEU A 62 8.98 -7.31 0.02
CA LEU A 62 8.50 -6.11 -0.68
C LEU A 62 6.99 -5.94 -0.56
N GLU A 63 6.23 -7.03 -0.73
CA GLU A 63 4.78 -7.01 -0.58
C GLU A 63 4.34 -6.67 0.86
N ASP A 64 4.99 -7.27 1.85
CA ASP A 64 4.71 -6.99 3.27
C ASP A 64 4.99 -5.54 3.62
N LYS A 65 6.09 -4.98 3.11
CA LYS A 65 6.40 -3.56 3.26
C LYS A 65 5.33 -2.69 2.60
N HIS A 66 4.93 -3.01 1.36
CA HIS A 66 3.89 -2.28 0.66
C HIS A 66 2.56 -2.30 1.44
N ARG A 67 2.17 -3.45 2.00
CA ARG A 67 0.96 -3.57 2.84
C ARG A 67 1.05 -2.70 4.08
N ASP A 68 2.22 -2.61 4.72
CA ASP A 68 2.42 -1.76 5.89
C ASP A 68 2.38 -0.27 5.54
N ASP A 69 2.96 0.12 4.40
CA ASP A 69 2.88 1.48 3.87
C ASP A 69 1.41 1.90 3.64
N ILE A 70 0.61 1.04 3.00
CA ILE A 70 -0.84 1.28 2.79
C ILE A 70 -1.60 1.41 4.12
N ARG A 71 -1.31 0.56 5.11
CA ARG A 71 -1.92 0.65 6.45
C ARG A 71 -1.56 1.96 7.15
N THR A 72 -0.31 2.38 7.02
CA THR A 72 0.19 3.63 7.59
C THR A 72 -0.51 4.82 6.94
N ILE A 73 -0.67 4.81 5.62
CA ILE A 73 -1.40 5.85 4.88
C ILE A 73 -2.85 5.95 5.38
N ASP A 74 -3.59 4.83 5.50
CA ASP A 74 -4.97 4.83 6.01
C ASP A 74 -5.04 5.41 7.44
N THR A 75 -4.12 5.02 8.30
CA THR A 75 -4.05 5.52 9.68
C THR A 75 -3.81 7.04 9.72
N GLN A 76 -2.86 7.53 8.92
CA GLN A 76 -2.56 8.97 8.82
C GLN A 76 -3.77 9.77 8.31
N VAL A 77 -4.45 9.28 7.26
CA VAL A 77 -5.64 9.93 6.69
C VAL A 77 -6.76 10.02 7.72
N ARG A 78 -7.00 8.95 8.48
CA ARG A 78 -8.00 8.96 9.56
C ARG A 78 -7.65 9.97 10.65
N GLN A 79 -6.37 10.09 11.01
CA GLN A 79 -5.93 11.09 11.98
C GLN A 79 -6.09 12.52 11.45
N GLU A 80 -5.75 12.77 10.19
CA GLU A 80 -5.93 14.07 9.53
C GLU A 80 -7.42 14.48 9.51
N LEU A 81 -8.30 13.56 9.12
CA LEU A 81 -9.74 13.77 9.13
C LEU A 81 -10.29 14.02 10.54
N ALA A 82 -9.81 13.27 11.54
CA ALA A 82 -10.22 13.48 12.93
C ALA A 82 -9.79 14.86 13.46
N ARG A 83 -8.59 15.33 13.08
CA ARG A 83 -8.12 16.69 13.42
C ARG A 83 -8.97 17.76 12.74
N SER A 84 -9.21 17.64 11.43
CA SER A 84 -10.10 18.56 10.69
C SER A 84 -11.51 18.59 11.29
N ALA A 85 -12.05 17.43 11.70
CA ALA A 85 -13.35 17.37 12.37
C ALA A 85 -13.34 18.10 13.72
N ALA A 86 -12.31 17.90 14.53
CA ALA A 86 -12.17 18.58 15.82
C ALA A 86 -12.02 20.11 15.65
N ASP A 87 -11.23 20.55 14.66
CA ASP A 87 -11.07 21.97 14.33
C ASP A 87 -12.40 22.57 13.85
N ALA A 88 -13.16 21.84 13.03
CA ALA A 88 -14.49 22.26 12.60
C ALA A 88 -15.47 22.36 13.76
N ASP A 89 -15.43 21.45 14.73
CA ASP A 89 -16.27 21.51 15.94
C ASP A 89 -15.89 22.68 16.84
N ALA A 90 -14.59 22.94 17.02
CA ALA A 90 -14.11 24.12 17.74
C ALA A 90 -14.57 25.43 17.08
N ALA A 91 -14.51 25.50 15.74
CA ALA A 91 -15.01 26.63 14.97
C ALA A 91 -16.53 26.80 15.12
N ARG A 92 -17.30 25.71 15.08
CA ARG A 92 -18.76 25.74 15.31
C ARG A 92 -19.10 26.24 16.71
N ALA A 93 -18.36 25.79 17.73
CA ALA A 93 -18.56 26.23 19.11
C ALA A 93 -18.26 27.73 19.27
N ALA A 94 -17.16 28.22 18.67
CA ALA A 94 -16.84 29.65 18.66
C ALA A 94 -17.90 30.48 17.95
N ALA A 95 -18.36 30.04 16.77
CA ALA A 95 -19.41 30.72 16.03
C ALA A 95 -20.75 30.70 16.79
N GLY A 96 -21.07 29.62 17.51
CA GLY A 96 -22.24 29.53 18.37
C GLY A 96 -22.23 30.57 19.49
N ARG A 97 -21.07 30.76 20.17
CA ARG A 97 -20.90 31.81 21.18
C ARG A 97 -21.10 33.21 20.58
N LEU A 98 -20.45 33.49 19.45
CA LEU A 98 -20.58 34.78 18.76
C LEU A 98 -22.03 35.09 18.36
N ARG A 99 -22.79 34.08 17.91
CA ARG A 99 -24.22 34.25 17.60
C ARG A 99 -25.05 34.56 18.85
N GLY A 100 -24.72 33.94 19.98
CA GLY A 100 -25.35 34.24 21.27
C GLY A 100 -25.09 35.69 21.70
N ASP A 101 -23.83 36.12 21.64
CA ASP A 101 -23.43 37.49 21.97
C ASP A 101 -24.11 38.51 21.04
N LEU A 102 -24.18 38.20 19.74
CA LEU A 102 -24.88 39.03 18.75
C LEU A 102 -26.39 39.10 19.02
N ALA A 103 -27.04 38.00 19.38
CA ALA A 103 -28.46 37.98 19.70
C ALA A 103 -28.76 38.83 20.95
N ASN A 104 -27.91 38.74 21.98
CA ASN A 104 -28.00 39.58 23.17
C ASN A 104 -27.83 41.06 22.83
N TYR A 105 -26.83 41.39 22.00
CA TYR A 105 -26.58 42.74 21.53
C TYR A 105 -27.78 43.31 20.77
N ILE A 106 -28.32 42.56 19.79
CA ILE A 106 -29.50 42.97 19.01
C ILE A 106 -30.69 43.20 19.95
N THR A 107 -30.93 42.31 20.91
CA THR A 107 -32.04 42.43 21.87
C THR A 107 -31.92 43.70 22.72
N ALA A 108 -30.73 43.96 23.28
CA ALA A 108 -30.47 45.17 24.06
C ALA A 108 -30.63 46.44 23.21
N HIS A 109 -30.14 46.42 21.97
CA HIS A 109 -30.29 47.54 21.05
C HIS A 109 -31.75 47.82 20.69
N ARG A 110 -32.56 46.78 20.46
CA ARG A 110 -34.00 46.94 20.20
C ARG A 110 -34.72 47.56 21.39
N ALA A 111 -34.44 47.10 22.61
CA ALA A 111 -35.04 47.67 23.82
C ALA A 111 -34.72 49.17 23.96
N ALA A 112 -33.46 49.56 23.72
CA ALA A 112 -33.05 50.95 23.73
C ALA A 112 -33.70 51.78 22.61
N ALA A 113 -33.80 51.24 21.39
CA ALA A 113 -34.46 51.90 20.27
C ALA A 113 -35.96 52.11 20.50
N GLN A 114 -36.65 51.11 21.06
CA GLN A 114 -38.06 51.21 21.44
C GLN A 114 -38.29 52.26 22.53
N ALA A 115 -37.40 52.34 23.53
CA ALA A 115 -37.48 53.38 24.55
C ALA A 115 -37.32 54.80 23.98
N ARG A 116 -36.39 55.00 23.02
CA ARG A 116 -36.22 56.29 22.31
C ARG A 116 -37.43 56.64 21.44
N ALA A 117 -38.02 55.64 20.78
CA ALA A 117 -39.23 55.83 19.99
C ALA A 117 -40.44 56.20 20.86
N ALA A 118 -40.61 55.55 22.03
CA ALA A 118 -41.63 55.91 23.00
C ALA A 118 -41.45 57.34 23.54
N ALA A 119 -40.22 57.83 23.61
CA ALA A 119 -39.90 59.22 23.97
C ALA A 119 -40.02 60.22 22.79
N GLY A 120 -40.48 59.77 21.61
CA GLY A 120 -40.68 60.61 20.43
C GLY A 120 -39.40 61.05 19.70
N GLN A 121 -38.25 60.43 20.00
CA GLN A 121 -36.94 60.89 19.52
C GLN A 121 -36.55 60.35 18.14
N CYS A 122 -37.04 59.16 17.75
CA CYS A 122 -36.84 58.63 16.39
C CYS A 122 -37.86 57.52 16.04
N SER A 123 -37.96 57.20 14.75
CA SER A 123 -38.64 55.98 14.28
C SER A 123 -37.70 54.78 14.41
N PRO A 124 -38.14 53.64 14.99
CA PRO A 124 -37.30 52.45 15.11
C PRO A 124 -37.17 51.75 13.75
N ASP A 125 -35.93 51.48 13.31
CA ASP A 125 -35.64 50.52 12.24
C ASP A 125 -34.77 49.39 12.81
N THR A 126 -35.40 48.24 13.06
CA THR A 126 -34.77 47.08 13.70
C THR A 126 -34.53 45.92 12.74
N GLY A 127 -35.00 46.00 11.48
CA GLY A 127 -35.03 44.86 10.56
C GLY A 127 -33.70 44.58 9.83
N ALA A 128 -32.89 45.61 9.60
CA ALA A 128 -31.62 45.46 8.87
C ALA A 128 -30.60 44.58 9.61
N LEU A 129 -30.51 44.71 10.94
CA LEU A 129 -29.62 43.89 11.78
C LEU A 129 -30.02 42.42 11.77
N ASP A 130 -31.32 42.13 11.74
CA ASP A 130 -31.84 40.76 11.69
C ASP A 130 -31.53 40.08 10.36
N LEU A 131 -31.69 40.82 9.27
CA LEU A 131 -31.32 40.34 7.94
C LEU A 131 -29.82 40.03 7.86
N LEU A 132 -28.96 40.93 8.35
CA LEU A 132 -27.51 40.71 8.35
C LEU A 132 -27.11 39.50 9.22
N ALA A 133 -27.73 39.34 10.40
CA ALA A 133 -27.47 38.20 11.27
C ALA A 133 -27.89 36.87 10.60
N GLU A 134 -29.03 36.85 9.92
CA GLU A 134 -29.51 35.67 9.19
C GLU A 134 -28.66 35.36 7.95
N LEU A 135 -28.23 36.38 7.21
CA LEU A 135 -27.32 36.21 6.07
C LEU A 135 -25.96 35.67 6.52
N GLN A 136 -25.40 36.20 7.62
CA GLN A 136 -24.17 35.70 8.20
C GLN A 136 -24.31 34.24 8.61
N ARG A 137 -25.42 33.87 9.27
CA ARG A 137 -25.68 32.48 9.68
C ARG A 137 -25.70 31.53 8.48
N ARG A 138 -26.43 31.88 7.42
CA ARG A 138 -26.51 31.05 6.21
C ARG A 138 -25.17 30.95 5.48
N ALA A 139 -24.42 32.05 5.42
CA ALA A 139 -23.09 32.08 4.81
C ALA A 139 -22.12 31.16 5.58
N ASP A 140 -22.07 31.27 6.91
CA ASP A 140 -21.28 30.40 7.78
C ASP A 140 -21.64 28.92 7.60
N GLU A 141 -22.94 28.59 7.63
CA GLU A 141 -23.40 27.21 7.47
C GLU A 141 -23.01 26.63 6.11
N ARG A 142 -23.08 27.44 5.05
CA ARG A 142 -22.67 27.02 3.71
C ARG A 142 -21.15 26.86 3.62
N ALA A 143 -20.39 27.81 4.17
CA ALA A 143 -18.94 27.75 4.23
C ALA A 143 -18.47 26.49 4.98
N GLY A 144 -19.08 26.18 6.13
CA GLY A 144 -18.77 24.97 6.89
C GLY A 144 -19.06 23.67 6.13
N LYS A 145 -20.14 23.62 5.34
CA LYS A 145 -20.43 22.46 4.47
C LYS A 145 -19.39 22.30 3.37
N LEU A 146 -18.97 23.41 2.74
CA LEU A 146 -17.94 23.40 1.69
C LEU A 146 -16.57 23.02 2.26
N ALA A 147 -16.20 23.55 3.43
CA ALA A 147 -14.96 23.21 4.11
C ALA A 147 -14.87 21.71 4.40
N ARG A 148 -15.93 21.10 4.94
CA ARG A 148 -15.98 19.65 5.16
C ARG A 148 -15.75 18.84 3.89
N ILE A 149 -16.41 19.22 2.79
CA ILE A 149 -16.24 18.54 1.50
C ILE A 149 -14.80 18.69 1.00
N ALA A 150 -14.22 19.88 1.13
CA ALA A 150 -12.84 20.16 0.72
C ALA A 150 -11.83 19.36 1.54
N ASP A 151 -12.00 19.28 2.86
CA ASP A 151 -11.12 18.51 3.75
C ASP A 151 -11.20 17.00 3.43
N GLU A 152 -12.41 16.48 3.20
CA GLU A 152 -12.61 15.08 2.82
C GLU A 152 -12.01 14.77 1.44
N ALA A 153 -12.19 15.67 0.47
CA ALA A 153 -11.60 15.54 -0.86
C ALA A 153 -10.06 15.59 -0.80
N ARG A 154 -9.48 16.53 -0.04
CA ARG A 154 -8.04 16.64 0.16
C ARG A 154 -7.46 15.38 0.81
N ALA A 155 -8.10 14.89 1.88
CA ALA A 155 -7.64 13.71 2.59
C ALA A 155 -7.63 12.47 1.67
N ARG A 156 -8.71 12.25 0.89
CA ARG A 156 -8.76 11.15 -0.08
C ARG A 156 -7.78 11.32 -1.24
N GLY A 157 -7.63 12.53 -1.76
CA GLY A 157 -6.68 12.83 -2.83
C GLY A 157 -5.25 12.52 -2.40
N GLY A 158 -4.84 13.04 -1.25
CA GLY A 158 -3.53 12.76 -0.67
C GLY A 158 -3.32 11.28 -0.33
N ALA A 159 -4.37 10.56 0.10
CA ALA A 159 -4.31 9.12 0.29
C ALA A 159 -4.01 8.38 -1.02
N CYS A 160 -4.70 8.76 -2.10
CA CYS A 160 -4.53 8.17 -3.42
C CYS A 160 -3.13 8.40 -3.98
N GLU A 161 -2.61 9.63 -3.87
CA GLU A 161 -1.25 9.98 -4.28
C GLU A 161 -0.21 9.15 -3.52
N ARG A 162 -0.31 9.09 -2.19
CA ARG A 162 0.62 8.29 -1.38
C ARG A 162 0.53 6.79 -1.65
N ALA A 163 -0.67 6.26 -1.87
CA ALA A 163 -0.86 4.84 -2.21
C ALA A 163 -0.28 4.52 -3.60
N TYR A 164 -0.41 5.44 -4.54
CA TYR A 164 0.24 5.32 -5.85
C TYR A 164 1.76 5.31 -5.71
N ASP A 165 2.33 6.24 -4.94
CA ASP A 165 3.78 6.27 -4.70
C ASP A 165 4.29 4.97 -4.04
N ALA A 166 3.56 4.45 -3.05
CA ALA A 166 3.88 3.17 -2.43
C ALA A 166 3.81 1.99 -3.41
N SER A 167 2.85 2.01 -4.35
CA SER A 167 2.73 1.00 -5.40
C SER A 167 3.86 1.11 -6.42
N ARG A 168 4.27 2.34 -6.77
CA ARG A 168 5.37 2.60 -7.68
C ARG A 168 6.69 2.09 -7.12
N VAL A 169 6.96 2.32 -5.84
CA VAL A 169 8.16 1.80 -5.15
C VAL A 169 8.19 0.27 -5.15
N LEU A 170 7.05 -0.38 -4.94
CA LEU A 170 6.94 -1.85 -5.07
C LEU A 170 7.31 -2.29 -6.49
N MET A 171 6.69 -1.69 -7.52
CA MET A 171 6.96 -2.05 -8.93
C MET A 171 8.42 -1.84 -9.33
N ASP A 172 9.01 -0.70 -8.96
CA ASP A 172 10.43 -0.42 -9.23
C ASP A 172 11.33 -1.47 -8.54
N GLY A 173 11.04 -1.79 -7.28
CA GLY A 173 11.74 -2.83 -6.53
C GLY A 173 11.56 -4.25 -7.08
N THR A 174 10.48 -4.52 -7.83
CA THR A 174 10.30 -5.80 -8.53
C THR A 174 11.04 -5.89 -9.86
N HIS A 175 11.31 -4.78 -10.53
CA HIS A 175 12.13 -4.77 -11.75
C HIS A 175 13.63 -4.98 -11.47
N ASP A 176 14.08 -4.65 -10.26
CA ASP A 176 15.47 -4.85 -9.82
C ASP A 176 15.76 -6.30 -9.34
N LEU A 177 14.77 -7.19 -9.36
CA LEU A 177 14.85 -8.60 -8.95
C LEU A 177 15.12 -9.56 -10.12
#